data_AF-A0A8T7EN59-F1
#
_entry.id   AF-A0A8T7EN59-F1
#
_cell.length_a   1.000
_cell.length_b   1.000
_cell.length_c   1.000
_cell.angle_alpha   90.00
_cell.angle_beta   90.00
_cell.angle_gamma   90.00
#
_symmetry.space_group_name_H-M   'P 1'
#
loop_
_entity.id
_entity.type
_entity.pdbx_description
1 polymer ?
#
loop_
_entity_poly.entity_id
_entity_poly.type
_entity_poly.pdbx_seq_one_letter_code
_entity_poly.pdbx_strand_id
1 'polypeptide(L)'
;MNPSDLGQYAGDWERGVRMRVPESQSVARLPFYGRYAVDNASPALRAAHHLHHTTASTRLPRPQFTALAIPALEAAVWPGRCEKLLDRPQVFIDGAVNPLSLQVYSDSVRIASPARW
;
A
#
# COMPACT_ATOMS: atom_id res chain seq x y z
N MET A 1 16.51 10.56 3.28
CA MET A 1 15.94 9.21 3.41
C MET A 1 16.63 8.33 2.41
N ASN A 2 17.18 7.19 2.81
CA ASN A 2 17.86 6.32 1.85
C ASN A 2 16.80 5.49 1.10
N PRO A 3 16.94 5.26 -0.22
CA PRO A 3 16.00 4.46 -1.00
C PRO A 3 15.80 3.03 -0.49
N SER A 4 16.76 2.50 0.25
CA SER A 4 16.69 1.20 0.94
C SER A 4 15.65 1.15 2.05
N ASP A 5 15.27 2.30 2.59
CA ASP A 5 14.32 2.43 3.70
C ASP A 5 12.87 2.52 3.23
N LEU A 6 12.66 2.57 1.91
CA LEU A 6 11.35 2.74 1.28
C LEU A 6 10.89 1.42 0.68
N GLY A 7 9.59 1.17 0.79
CA GLY A 7 8.97 0.07 0.11
C GLY A 7 9.11 0.24 -1.38
N GLN A 8 9.29 -0.86 -2.09
CA GLN A 8 9.42 -0.83 -3.53
C GLN A 8 8.22 -1.50 -4.16
N TYR A 9 7.68 -0.87 -5.19
CA TYR A 9 6.64 -1.47 -6.01
C TYR A 9 7.16 -2.77 -6.64
N ALA A 10 6.43 -3.87 -6.44
CA ALA A 10 6.80 -5.22 -6.86
C ALA A 10 5.75 -5.84 -7.80
N GLY A 11 4.97 -5.01 -8.51
CA GLY A 11 3.94 -5.43 -9.45
C GLY A 11 2.52 -5.36 -8.89
N ASP A 12 1.54 -5.47 -9.78
CA ASP A 12 0.11 -5.51 -9.43
C ASP A 12 -0.32 -6.93 -9.08
N TRP A 13 -1.40 -7.08 -8.32
CA TRP A 13 -2.11 -8.34 -8.12
C TRP A 13 -3.62 -8.12 -8.26
N GLU A 14 -4.40 -9.20 -8.26
CA GLU A 14 -5.85 -9.17 -8.53
C GLU A 14 -6.62 -8.09 -7.76
N ARG A 15 -6.18 -7.79 -6.53
CA ARG A 15 -6.86 -6.87 -5.61
C ARG A 15 -6.03 -5.68 -5.14
N GLY A 16 -4.96 -5.32 -5.86
CA GLY A 16 -4.16 -4.14 -5.54
C GLY A 16 -2.71 -4.21 -6.01
N VAL A 17 -1.77 -3.77 -5.17
CA VAL A 17 -0.34 -3.73 -5.48
C VAL A 17 0.51 -4.56 -4.53
N ARG A 18 1.65 -5.05 -5.01
CA ARG A 18 2.67 -5.72 -4.20
C ARG A 18 3.74 -4.72 -3.79
N MET A 19 4.11 -4.73 -2.51
CA MET A 19 5.19 -3.93 -1.94
C MET A 19 6.28 -4.86 -1.44
N ARG A 20 7.51 -4.74 -1.97
CA ARG A 20 8.69 -5.28 -1.31
C ARG A 20 8.94 -4.46 -0.05
N VAL A 21 8.89 -5.12 1.10
CA VAL A 21 9.02 -4.45 2.40
C VAL A 21 10.49 -4.09 2.63
N PRO A 22 10.80 -2.85 3.09
CA PRO A 22 12.17 -2.41 3.34
C PRO A 22 12.93 -3.39 4.23
N GLU A 23 14.21 -3.59 3.92
CA GLU A 23 15.14 -4.40 4.72
C GLU A 23 14.66 -5.85 4.95
N SER A 24 13.73 -6.32 4.12
CA SER A 24 13.19 -7.67 4.12
C SER A 24 13.16 -8.23 2.71
N GLN A 25 13.26 -9.56 2.61
CA GLN A 25 13.01 -10.27 1.34
C GLN A 25 11.50 -10.49 1.09
N SER A 26 10.65 -10.16 2.07
CA SER A 26 9.20 -10.35 2.00
C SER A 26 8.50 -9.32 1.11
N VAL A 27 7.36 -9.75 0.56
CA VAL A 27 6.47 -8.93 -0.25
C VAL A 27 5.10 -8.93 0.42
N ALA A 28 4.58 -7.75 0.73
CA ALA A 28 3.22 -7.55 1.23
C ALA A 28 2.26 -7.27 0.07
N ARG A 29 1.06 -7.83 0.12
CA ARG A 29 -0.04 -7.57 -0.82
C ARG A 29 -0.94 -6.45 -0.29
N LEU A 30 -0.65 -5.21 -0.68
CA LEU A 30 -1.49 -4.08 -0.29
C LEU A 30 -2.83 -4.18 -1.03
N PRO A 31 -3.98 -4.13 -0.32
CA PRO A 31 -5.31 -4.29 -0.91
C PRO A 31 -5.83 -2.98 -1.53
N PHE A 32 -4.93 -2.20 -2.16
CA PHE A 32 -5.22 -0.89 -2.74
C PHE A 32 -4.75 -0.85 -4.18
N TYR A 33 -5.58 -0.31 -5.06
CA TYR A 33 -5.23 -0.09 -6.46
C TYR A 33 -4.43 1.21 -6.59
N GLY A 34 -3.24 1.12 -7.20
CA GLY A 34 -2.36 2.26 -7.46
C GLY A 34 -1.02 2.20 -6.75
N ARG A 35 0.04 2.57 -7.47
CA ARG A 35 1.43 2.51 -6.98
C ARG A 35 1.69 3.44 -5.79
N TYR A 36 0.95 4.54 -5.70
CA TYR A 36 1.01 5.49 -4.59
C TYR A 36 0.72 4.84 -3.23
N ALA A 37 0.02 3.69 -3.20
CA ALA A 37 -0.18 2.94 -1.97
C ALA A 37 1.15 2.45 -1.36
N VAL A 38 2.16 2.14 -2.17
CA VAL A 38 3.51 1.79 -1.72
C VAL A 38 4.18 3.02 -1.10
N ASP A 39 4.03 4.18 -1.73
CA ASP A 39 4.57 5.44 -1.25
C ASP A 39 3.93 5.87 0.07
N ASN A 40 2.64 5.58 0.28
CA ASN A 40 1.93 5.84 1.53
C ASN A 40 2.27 4.82 2.63
N ALA A 41 2.39 3.54 2.27
CA ALA A 41 2.69 2.47 3.22
C ALA A 41 4.12 2.59 3.79
N SER A 42 5.06 3.08 3.00
CA SER A 42 6.47 3.23 3.40
C SER A 42 6.68 4.14 4.63
N PRO A 43 6.23 5.41 4.64
CA PRO A 43 6.33 6.27 5.82
C PRO A 43 5.46 5.76 6.97
N ALA A 44 4.29 5.15 6.71
CA ALA A 44 3.45 4.57 7.76
C ALA A 44 4.16 3.43 8.50
N LEU A 45 4.78 2.50 7.77
CA LEU A 45 5.58 1.40 8.34
C LEU A 45 6.77 1.92 9.15
N ARG A 46 7.47 2.93 8.62
CA ARG A 46 8.59 3.56 9.34
C ARG A 46 8.14 4.26 10.60
N ALA A 47 7.02 4.99 10.56
CA ALA A 47 6.45 5.65 11.73
C ALA A 47 6.04 4.62 12.78
N ALA A 48 5.37 3.53 12.38
CA ALA A 48 5.01 2.44 13.28
C ALA A 48 6.24 1.78 13.93
N HIS A 49 7.28 1.52 13.15
CA HIS A 49 8.55 1.01 13.67
C HIS A 49 9.19 2.00 14.66
N HIS A 50 9.26 3.28 14.31
CA HIS A 50 9.82 4.31 15.18
C HIS A 50 9.06 4.42 16.51
N LEU A 51 7.72 4.44 16.46
CA LEU A 51 6.88 4.47 17.65
C LEU A 51 7.10 3.22 18.50
N HIS A 52 7.08 2.03 17.91
CA HIS A 52 7.35 0.78 18.63
C HIS A 52 8.69 0.81 19.39
N HIS A 53 9.75 1.29 18.74
CA HIS A 53 11.07 1.34 19.38
C HIS A 53 11.23 2.46 20.41
N THR A 54 10.41 3.50 20.36
CA THR A 54 10.50 4.64 21.29
C THR A 54 9.54 4.52 22.47
N THR A 55 8.37 3.92 22.29
CA THR A 55 7.29 3.92 23.29
C THR A 55 6.95 2.55 23.86
N ALA A 56 7.28 1.44 23.18
CA ALA A 56 6.91 0.11 23.68
C ALA A 56 7.72 -0.29 24.90
N SER A 57 7.04 -0.88 25.89
CA SER A 57 7.65 -1.49 27.08
C SER A 57 8.51 -2.70 26.72
N THR A 58 8.10 -3.44 25.69
CA THR A 58 8.86 -4.55 25.10
C THR A 58 9.18 -4.22 23.65
N ARG A 59 10.47 -4.07 23.33
CA ARG A 59 10.93 -3.79 21.97
C ARG A 59 11.20 -5.09 21.24
N LEU A 60 10.51 -5.26 20.13
CA LEU A 60 10.78 -6.38 19.22
C LEU A 60 12.01 -6.05 18.38
N PRO A 61 12.89 -7.01 18.10
CA PRO A 61 13.85 -6.88 17.02
C PRO A 61 13.14 -6.54 15.70
N ARG A 62 13.79 -5.70 14.88
CA ARG A 62 13.23 -5.24 13.60
C ARG A 62 12.67 -6.37 12.72
N PRO A 63 13.33 -7.53 12.54
CA PRO A 63 12.77 -8.63 11.74
C PRO A 63 11.43 -9.17 12.27
N GLN A 64 11.28 -9.25 13.59
CA GLN A 64 10.03 -9.71 14.22
C GLN A 64 8.93 -8.67 14.07
N PHE A 65 9.26 -7.39 14.23
CA PHE A 65 8.33 -6.30 13.95
C PHE A 65 7.84 -6.33 12.50
N THR A 66 8.77 -6.48 11.54
CA THR A 66 8.44 -6.57 10.11
C THR A 66 7.55 -7.77 9.79
N ALA A 67 7.78 -8.92 10.43
CA ALA A 67 6.94 -10.11 10.27
C ALA A 67 5.49 -9.86 10.71
N LEU A 68 5.27 -9.04 11.75
CA LEU A 68 3.93 -8.63 12.19
C LEU A 68 3.32 -7.53 11.31
N ALA A 69 4.15 -6.66 10.75
CA ALA A 69 3.69 -5.56 9.92
C ALA A 69 3.13 -6.02 8.57
N ILE A 70 3.65 -7.12 8.00
CA ILE A 70 3.16 -7.67 6.73
C ILE A 70 1.67 -8.00 6.77
N PRO A 71 1.16 -8.88 7.65
CA PRO A 71 -0.27 -9.17 7.70
C PRO A 71 -1.11 -7.94 8.06
N ALA A 72 -0.57 -6.98 8.82
CA ALA A 72 -1.25 -5.72 9.11
C ALA A 72 -1.40 -4.83 7.85
N LEU A 73 -0.38 -4.76 7.00
CA LEU A 73 -0.42 -4.07 5.71
C LEU A 73 -1.40 -4.76 4.74
N GLU A 74 -1.46 -6.09 4.75
CA GLU A 74 -2.36 -6.87 3.90
C GLU A 74 -3.83 -6.79 4.34
N ALA A 75 -4.07 -6.57 5.64
CA ALA A 75 -5.40 -6.38 6.22
C ALA A 75 -5.86 -4.90 6.26
N ALA A 76 -5.02 -3.97 5.80
CA ALA A 76 -5.33 -2.55 5.86
C ALA A 76 -6.59 -2.22 5.04
N VAL A 77 -7.43 -1.32 5.56
CA VAL A 77 -8.64 -0.86 4.89
C VAL A 77 -8.54 0.65 4.69
N TRP A 78 -8.87 1.12 3.48
CA TRP A 78 -8.82 2.54 3.14
C TRP A 78 -10.00 2.93 2.26
N PRO A 79 -11.18 3.18 2.86
CA PRO A 79 -12.38 3.50 2.11
C PRO A 79 -12.19 4.76 1.27
N GLY A 80 -12.72 4.75 0.05
CA GLY A 80 -12.65 5.88 -0.87
C GLY A 80 -11.25 6.19 -1.42
N ARG A 81 -10.33 5.22 -1.44
CA ARG A 81 -9.03 5.31 -2.14
C ARG A 81 -8.92 4.26 -3.22
N CYS A 82 -9.27 4.67 -4.45
CA CYS A 82 -9.41 3.85 -5.63
C CYS A 82 -10.11 2.51 -5.31
N GLU A 83 -11.17 2.59 -4.52
CA GLU A 83 -11.86 1.44 -3.96
C GLU A 83 -12.82 0.88 -5.01
N LYS A 84 -12.67 -0.41 -5.32
CA LYS A 84 -13.56 -1.11 -6.24
C LYS A 84 -14.77 -1.65 -5.50
N LEU A 85 -15.95 -1.15 -5.83
CA LEU A 85 -17.22 -1.56 -5.22
C LEU A 85 -17.91 -2.69 -5.99
N LEU A 86 -17.79 -2.68 -7.32
CA LEU A 86 -18.44 -3.67 -8.20
C LEU A 86 -17.52 -4.05 -9.37
N ASP A 87 -17.64 -5.30 -9.83
CA ASP A 87 -16.93 -5.82 -11.00
C ASP A 87 -17.71 -5.69 -12.30
N ARG A 88 -19.05 -5.78 -12.26
CA ARG A 88 -19.93 -5.70 -13.44
C ARG A 88 -21.26 -5.00 -13.07
N PRO A 89 -21.47 -3.73 -13.49
CA PRO A 89 -20.48 -2.86 -14.12
C PRO A 89 -19.29 -2.62 -13.18
N GLN A 90 -18.13 -2.29 -13.74
CA GLN A 90 -17.00 -1.89 -12.91
C GLN A 90 -17.28 -0.54 -12.28
N VAL A 91 -17.26 -0.47 -10.95
CA VAL A 91 -17.49 0.76 -10.19
C VAL A 91 -16.33 0.97 -9.23
N PHE A 92 -15.68 2.12 -9.36
CA PHE A 92 -14.62 2.59 -8.47
C PHE A 92 -15.06 3.90 -7.81
N ILE A 93 -14.68 4.08 -6.54
CA ILE A 93 -14.83 5.36 -5.82
C ILE A 93 -13.47 5.86 -5.35
N ASP A 94 -13.28 7.17 -5.41
CA ASP A 94 -12.05 7.82 -4.94
C ASP A 94 -12.32 9.23 -4.43
N GLY A 95 -11.64 9.60 -3.34
CA GLY A 95 -11.63 10.94 -2.75
C GLY A 95 -10.57 11.87 -3.34
N ALA A 96 -10.33 11.81 -4.65
CA ALA A 96 -9.44 12.71 -5.38
C ALA A 96 -10.08 14.10 -5.45
N VAL A 97 -9.37 15.12 -4.96
CA VAL A 97 -9.89 16.49 -4.81
C VAL A 97 -8.97 17.55 -5.42
N ASN A 98 -7.81 17.14 -5.95
CA ASN A 98 -6.86 18.02 -6.62
C ASN A 98 -6.31 17.36 -7.90
N PRO A 99 -5.69 18.13 -8.82
CA PRO A 99 -5.24 17.62 -10.11
C PRO A 99 -4.28 16.43 -10.01
N LEU A 100 -3.36 16.45 -9.05
CA LEU A 100 -2.41 15.36 -8.84
C LEU A 100 -3.13 14.07 -8.40
N SER A 101 -4.04 14.16 -7.43
CA SER A 101 -4.81 13.00 -6.97
C SER A 101 -5.72 12.43 -8.07
N LEU A 102 -6.28 13.29 -8.93
CA LEU A 102 -7.11 12.85 -10.05
C LEU A 102 -6.28 12.11 -11.10
N GLN A 103 -5.07 12.59 -11.40
CA GLN A 103 -4.14 11.92 -12.30
C GLN A 103 -3.76 10.53 -11.77
N VAL A 104 -3.37 10.46 -10.49
CA VAL A 104 -3.00 9.21 -9.82
C VAL A 104 -4.18 8.23 -9.80
N TYR A 105 -5.40 8.70 -9.52
CA TYR A 105 -6.61 7.88 -9.60
C TYR A 105 -6.85 7.33 -11.02
N SER A 106 -6.78 8.19 -12.03
CA SER A 106 -6.96 7.80 -13.44
C SER A 106 -5.98 6.71 -13.88
N ASP A 107 -4.71 6.86 -13.49
CA ASP A 107 -3.67 5.86 -13.80
C ASP A 107 -3.91 4.55 -13.04
N SER A 108 -4.42 4.61 -11.81
CA SER A 108 -4.72 3.44 -10.99
C SER A 108 -5.89 2.63 -11.56
N VAL A 109 -6.97 3.30 -11.99
CA VAL A 109 -8.14 2.63 -12.61
C VAL A 109 -7.77 2.00 -13.94
N ARG A 110 -6.95 2.65 -14.78
CA ARG A 110 -6.49 2.08 -16.06
C ARG A 110 -5.74 0.77 -15.88
N ILE A 111 -4.91 0.68 -14.85
CA ILE A 111 -4.16 -0.54 -14.53
C ILE A 111 -5.09 -1.61 -13.97
N ALA A 112 -6.02 -1.24 -13.07
CA ALA A 112 -6.97 -2.17 -12.44
C ALA A 112 -8.03 -2.71 -13.40
N SER A 113 -8.31 -1.98 -14.49
CA SER A 113 -9.27 -2.34 -15.53
C SER A 113 -8.57 -2.45 -16.88
N PRO A 114 -7.82 -3.54 -17.15
CA PRO A 114 -7.34 -3.80 -18.49
C PRO A 114 -8.57 -3.92 -19.40
N ALA A 115 -8.69 -2.98 -20.33
CA ALA A 115 -9.81 -2.85 -21.24
C ALA A 115 -10.21 -4.23 -21.80
N ARG A 116 -11.42 -4.68 -21.45
CA ARG A 116 -12.15 -5.71 -22.18
C ARG A 116 -13.20 -4.99 -23.01
N TRP A 117 -12.74 -4.41 -24.11
CA TRP A 117 -13.62 -4.03 -25.21
C TRP A 117 -13.35 -5.01 -26.35
#